data_AF-A0A151KTA2-F1
#
_entry.id   AF-A0A151KTA2-F1
#
_cell.length_a   1.000
_cell.length_b   1.000
_cell.length_c   1.000
_cell.angle_alpha   90.00
_cell.angle_beta   90.00
_cell.angle_gamma   90.00
#
_symmetry.space_group_name_H-M   'P 1'
#
loop_
_entity.id
_entity.type
_entity.pdbx_description
1 polymer ?
#
loop_
_entity_poly.entity_id
_entity_poly.type
_entity_poly.pdbx_seq_one_letter_code
_entity_poly.pdbx_strand_id
1 'polypeptide(L)'
;MAITIRDTNEHEQMLSKLKEQTGETTLSKALLKGGYEAIRYRELYLSLKDENQRLQSELYENHKSISRFFDALDGLKDTMEKGA
;
A
#
# COMPACT_ATOMS: atom_id res chain seq x y z
N MET A 1 -21.12 -32.83 22.20
CA MET A 1 -20.75 -32.41 20.84
C MET A 1 -19.26 -32.22 20.80
N ALA A 2 -18.51 -33.14 20.19
CA ALA A 2 -17.12 -32.89 19.87
C ALA A 2 -17.12 -32.21 18.49
N ILE A 3 -16.95 -30.88 18.46
CA ILE A 3 -16.57 -30.20 17.22
C ILE A 3 -15.17 -30.72 16.91
N THR A 4 -15.07 -31.70 16.02
CA THR A 4 -13.77 -32.18 15.53
C THR A 4 -13.25 -31.08 14.61
N ILE A 5 -12.58 -30.08 15.20
CA ILE A 5 -11.83 -29.08 14.43
C ILE A 5 -10.73 -29.88 13.73
N ARG A 6 -10.88 -30.12 12.42
CA ARG A 6 -9.76 -30.55 11.60
C ARG A 6 -8.73 -29.40 11.64
N ASP A 7 -7.45 -29.75 11.76
CA ASP A 7 -6.30 -28.83 11.84
C ASP A 7 -6.05 -28.11 13.17
N THR A 8 -6.28 -28.78 14.31
CA THR A 8 -5.90 -28.27 15.65
C THR A 8 -4.43 -27.86 15.75
N ASN A 9 -3.53 -28.60 15.09
CA ASN A 9 -2.10 -28.28 15.08
C ASN A 9 -1.81 -26.93 14.40
N GLU A 10 -2.47 -26.64 13.28
CA GLU A 10 -2.29 -25.37 12.57
C GLU A 10 -2.86 -24.21 13.39
N HIS A 11 -4.02 -24.43 14.01
CA HIS A 11 -4.65 -23.45 14.89
C HIS A 11 -3.77 -23.12 16.10
N GLU A 12 -3.18 -24.13 16.75
CA GLU A 12 -2.22 -23.91 17.85
C GLU A 12 -0.96 -23.18 17.38
N GLN A 13 -0.41 -23.54 16.22
CA GLN A 13 0.75 -22.84 15.65
C GLN A 13 0.45 -21.38 15.35
N MET A 14 -0.73 -21.09 14.77
CA MET A 14 -1.17 -19.72 14.50
C MET A 14 -1.29 -18.91 15.79
N LEU A 15 -1.93 -19.47 16.82
CA LEU A 15 -2.11 -18.78 18.11
C LEU A 15 -0.77 -18.59 18.85
N SER A 16 0.15 -19.55 18.74
CA SER A 16 1.51 -19.42 19.29
C SER A 16 2.29 -18.29 18.61
N LYS A 17 2.25 -18.24 17.26
CA LYS A 17 2.87 -17.14 16.49
C LYS A 17 2.26 -15.79 16.85
N LEU A 18 0.93 -15.72 17.00
CA LEU A 18 0.25 -14.49 17.38
C LEU A 18 0.71 -13.99 18.77
N LYS A 19 0.86 -14.91 19.74
CA LYS A 19 1.40 -14.57 21.07
C LYS A 19 2.83 -14.04 20.99
N GLU A 20 3.67 -14.67 20.19
CA GLU A 20 5.06 -14.24 19.97
C GLU A 20 5.11 -12.85 19.32
N GLN A 21 4.37 -12.63 18.23
CA GLN A 21 4.31 -11.35 17.51
C GLN A 21 3.75 -10.22 18.37
N THR A 22 2.79 -10.52 19.23
CA THR A 22 2.18 -9.52 20.13
C THR A 22 2.98 -9.34 21.43
N GLY A 23 3.91 -10.23 21.75
CA GLY A 23 4.65 -10.25 23.01
C GLY A 23 3.77 -10.56 24.24
N GLU A 24 2.56 -11.09 24.03
CA GLU A 24 1.58 -11.29 25.09
C GLU A 24 1.60 -12.73 25.63
N THR A 25 1.59 -12.86 26.96
CA THR A 25 1.65 -14.15 27.65
C THR A 25 0.31 -14.90 27.65
N THR A 26 -0.79 -14.17 27.54
CA THR A 26 -2.16 -14.74 27.55
C THR A 26 -2.79 -14.65 26.16
N LEU A 27 -3.55 -15.69 25.79
CA LEU A 27 -4.14 -15.78 24.46
C LEU A 27 -5.15 -14.66 24.20
N SER A 28 -5.99 -14.34 25.19
CA SER A 28 -6.99 -13.29 25.06
C SER A 28 -6.37 -11.92 24.80
N LYS A 29 -5.25 -11.58 25.47
CA LYS A 29 -4.51 -10.34 25.20
C LYS A 29 -3.87 -10.34 23.82
N ALA A 30 -3.27 -11.45 23.41
CA ALA A 30 -2.70 -11.60 22.08
C ALA A 30 -3.75 -11.41 20.97
N LEU A 31 -4.94 -11.98 21.13
CA LEU A 31 -6.05 -11.81 20.19
C LEU A 31 -6.57 -10.37 20.15
N LEU A 32 -6.76 -9.73 21.31
CA LEU A 32 -7.20 -8.33 21.36
C LEU A 32 -6.18 -7.41 20.69
N LYS A 33 -4.90 -7.54 21.08
CA LYS A 33 -3.82 -6.72 20.53
C LYS A 33 -3.62 -6.98 19.04
N GLY A 34 -3.61 -8.23 18.61
CA GLY A 34 -3.56 -8.61 17.20
C GLY A 34 -4.73 -8.05 16.39
N GLY A 35 -5.94 -8.05 16.95
CA GLY A 35 -7.12 -7.45 16.33
C GLY A 35 -6.98 -5.94 16.13
N TYR A 36 -6.55 -5.21 17.16
CA TYR A 36 -6.33 -3.76 17.05
C TYR A 36 -5.20 -3.42 16.07
N GLU A 37 -4.08 -4.16 16.10
CA GLU A 37 -2.99 -3.96 15.15
C GLU A 37 -3.44 -4.26 13.71
N ALA A 38 -4.25 -5.30 13.47
CA ALA A 38 -4.79 -5.59 12.15
C ALA A 38 -5.66 -4.44 11.59
N ILE A 39 -6.50 -3.84 12.44
CA ILE A 39 -7.30 -2.66 12.07
C ILE A 39 -6.38 -1.49 11.74
N ARG A 40 -5.40 -1.21 12.60
CA ARG A 40 -4.44 -0.12 12.41
C ARG A 40 -3.62 -0.28 11.13
N TYR A 41 -3.12 -1.48 10.84
CA TYR A 41 -2.37 -1.74 9.62
C TYR A 41 -3.22 -1.59 8.36
N ARG A 42 -4.50 -1.98 8.43
CA ARG A 42 -5.45 -1.74 7.34
C ARG A 42 -5.63 -0.24 7.08
N GLU A 43 -5.85 0.54 8.13
CA GLU A 43 -6.01 2.01 8.01
C GLU A 43 -4.74 2.66 7.44
N LEU A 44 -3.56 2.25 7.93
CA LEU A 44 -2.28 2.71 7.42
C LEU A 44 -2.10 2.38 5.94
N TYR A 45 -2.43 1.14 5.55
CA TYR A 45 -2.36 0.72 4.15
C TYR A 45 -3.26 1.56 3.24
N LEU A 46 -4.51 1.82 3.66
CA LEU A 46 -5.44 2.62 2.89
C LEU A 46 -4.93 4.06 2.71
N SER A 47 -4.43 4.68 3.78
CA SER A 47 -3.84 6.01 3.73
C SER A 47 -2.64 6.09 2.77
N LEU A 48 -1.70 5.15 2.90
CA LEU A 48 -0.52 5.09 2.03
C LEU A 48 -0.89 4.82 0.58
N LYS A 49 -1.91 4.00 0.34
CA LYS A 49 -2.41 3.71 -1.02
C LYS A 49 -2.97 4.97 -1.65
N ASP A 50 -3.80 5.72 -0.94
CA ASP A 50 -4.42 6.96 -1.44
C ASP A 50 -3.34 8.01 -1.72
N GLU A 51 -2.36 8.15 -0.83
CA GLU A 51 -1.22 9.06 -1.04
C GLU A 51 -0.39 8.66 -2.26
N ASN A 52 -0.10 7.36 -2.42
CA ASN A 52 0.67 6.87 -3.55
C ASN A 52 -0.07 7.12 -4.87
N GLN A 53 -1.38 6.87 -4.92
CA GLN A 53 -2.20 7.15 -6.09
C GLN A 53 -2.21 8.64 -6.45
N ARG A 54 -2.29 9.53 -5.46
CA ARG A 54 -2.18 10.98 -5.66
C ARG A 54 -0.83 11.35 -6.25
N LEU A 55 0.27 10.88 -5.65
CA LEU A 55 1.63 11.18 -6.10
C LEU A 55 1.90 10.64 -7.52
N GLN A 56 1.41 9.44 -7.85
CA GLN A 56 1.51 8.89 -9.20
C GLN A 56 0.77 9.76 -10.22
N SER A 57 -0.41 10.24 -9.87
CA SER A 57 -1.21 11.12 -10.74
C SER A 57 -0.51 12.47 -10.96
N GLU A 58 0.06 13.06 -9.91
CA GLU A 58 0.84 14.30 -9.99
C GLU A 58 2.09 14.13 -10.85
N LEU A 59 2.82 13.02 -10.68
CA LEU A 59 4.00 12.71 -11.49
C LEU A 59 3.63 12.57 -12.97
N TYR A 60 2.52 11.88 -13.27
CA TYR A 60 2.04 11.73 -14.63
C TYR A 60 1.69 13.08 -15.28
N GLU A 61 0.94 13.94 -14.59
CA GLU A 61 0.58 15.25 -15.13
C GLU A 61 1.80 16.17 -15.29
N ASN A 62 2.75 16.13 -14.36
CA ASN A 62 4.01 16.85 -14.48
C ASN A 62 4.83 16.37 -15.69
N HIS A 63 4.94 15.06 -15.88
CA HIS A 63 5.65 14.48 -17.02
C HIS A 63 5.01 14.91 -18.35
N LYS A 64 3.68 14.87 -18.42
CA LYS A 64 2.90 15.32 -19.58
C LYS A 64 3.08 16.82 -19.87
N SER A 65 3.13 17.64 -18.83
CA SER A 65 3.39 19.08 -18.96
C SER A 65 4.78 19.35 -19.55
N ILE A 66 5.80 18.64 -19.04
CA ILE A 66 7.18 18.72 -19.53
C ILE A 66 7.27 18.27 -20.99
N SER A 67 6.64 17.13 -21.35
CA SER A 67 6.61 16.65 -22.73
C SER A 67 6.02 17.69 -23.67
N ARG A 68 4.85 18.25 -23.31
CA ARG A 68 4.20 19.29 -24.12
C ARG A 68 5.05 20.55 -24.29
N PHE A 69 5.82 20.92 -23.27
CA PHE A 69 6.74 22.04 -23.36
C PHE A 69 7.84 21.77 -24.40
N PHE A 70 8.45 20.59 -24.37
CA PHE A 70 9.46 20.21 -25.37
C PHE A 70 8.86 20.10 -26.77
N ASP A 71 7.68 19.50 -26.92
CA ASP A 71 6.97 19.41 -28.20
C ASP A 71 6.70 20.81 -28.79
N ALA A 72 6.28 21.77 -27.95
CA ALA A 72 6.04 23.15 -28.37
C ALA A 72 7.35 23.87 -28.75
N LEU A 73 8.44 23.62 -28.02
CA LEU A 73 9.75 24.19 -28.30
C LEU A 73 10.31 23.68 -29.64
N ASP A 74 10.21 22.37 -29.88
CA ASP A 74 10.62 21.76 -31.15
C ASP A 74 9.78 22.29 -32.31
N GLY A 75 8.45 22.40 -32.13
CA GLY A 75 7.57 23.01 -33.11
C GLY A 75 7.95 24.46 -33.45
N LEU A 76 8.30 25.26 -32.44
CA LEU A 76 8.78 26.63 -32.66
C LEU A 76 10.08 26.65 -33.48
N LYS A 77 11.05 25.79 -33.12
CA LYS A 77 12.32 25.69 -33.83
C LYS A 77 12.12 25.31 -35.31
N ASP A 78 11.26 24.34 -35.57
CA ASP A 78 10.89 23.90 -36.92
C ASP A 78 10.30 25.04 -37.77
N THR A 79 9.45 25.89 -37.17
CA THR A 79 8.87 27.04 -37.88
C THR A 79 9.91 28.13 -38.17
N MET A 80 10.91 28.31 -37.30
CA MET A 80 11.99 29.28 -37.54
C MET A 80 12.96 28.80 -38.62
N GLU A 81 13.25 27.49 -38.69
CA GLU A 81 14.14 26.92 -39.72
C GLU A 81 13.49 26.87 -41.12
N LYS A 82 12.17 26.75 -41.22
CA LYS A 82 11.42 26.77 -42.50
C LYS A 82 11.06 28.18 -43.00
N GLY A 83 11.18 29.19 -42.14
CA GLY A 83 10.92 30.60 -42.46
C GLY A 83 12.15 31.40 -42.88
N ALA A 84 13.35 30.81 -42.81
CA ALA A 84 14.62 31.35 -43.28
C ALA A 84 15.02 30.74 -44.64
#